data_AF-A0A1G5KRD3-F1
#
_entry.id   AF-A0A1G5KRD3-F1
#
_cell.length_a   1.000
_cell.length_b   1.000
_cell.length_c   1.000
_cell.angle_alpha   90.00
_cell.angle_beta   90.00
_cell.angle_gamma   90.00
#
_symmetry.space_group_name_H-M   'P 1'
#
loop_
_entity.id
_entity.type
_entity.pdbx_description
1 polymer ?
#
loop_
_entity_poly.entity_id
_entity_poly.type
_entity_poly.pdbx_seq_one_letter_code
_entity_poly.pdbx_strand_id
1 'polypeptide(L)'
;MFPLSPRFLLVCLLATYALPGQAVAEPNSYEPRRYITEKRIKEVHDAFAILLRPEPSPISLQDARHIVTFGTLSGLAARCGLPWQDQIFLPMMSYYRHTRKFSESQMKFVGLMHGFQQGTVQKEVPENSCSAHVRDSIARSMKVQKRL
;
A
#
# COMPACT_ATOMS: atom_id res chain seq x y z
N MET A 1 -15.21 26.62 9.62
CA MET A 1 -14.71 25.52 10.47
C MET A 1 -15.68 24.34 10.32
N PHE A 2 -15.32 23.32 9.55
CA PHE A 2 -16.14 22.10 9.44
C PHE A 2 -15.82 21.20 10.63
N PRO A 3 -16.83 20.72 11.38
CA PRO A 3 -16.56 19.79 12.49
C PRO A 3 -16.07 18.45 11.92
N LEU A 4 -14.83 18.11 12.24
CA LEU A 4 -14.28 16.78 11.96
C LEU A 4 -15.14 15.74 12.69
N SER A 5 -15.70 14.80 11.93
CA SER A 5 -16.54 13.76 12.54
C SER A 5 -15.68 12.86 13.44
N PRO A 6 -16.25 12.25 14.49
CA PRO A 6 -15.54 11.30 15.36
C PRO A 6 -14.89 10.14 14.59
N ARG A 7 -15.37 9.84 13.37
CA ARG A 7 -14.84 8.80 12.50
C ARG A 7 -13.53 9.21 11.81
N PHE A 8 -13.37 10.49 11.49
CA PHE A 8 -12.10 11.02 10.98
C PHE A 8 -11.00 10.92 12.04
N LEU A 9 -11.35 11.18 13.29
CA LEU A 9 -10.45 10.99 14.43
C LEU A 9 -10.03 9.53 14.60
N LEU A 10 -10.93 8.56 14.41
CA LEU A 10 -10.59 7.13 14.49
C LEU A 10 -9.64 6.68 13.37
N VAL A 11 -9.84 7.16 12.14
CA VAL A 11 -8.93 6.88 11.01
C VAL A 11 -7.54 7.50 11.25
N CYS A 12 -7.48 8.71 11.79
CA CYS A 12 -6.21 9.33 12.19
C CYS A 12 -5.54 8.60 13.36
N LEU A 13 -6.31 8.13 14.35
CA LEU A 13 -5.81 7.34 15.48
C LEU A 13 -5.22 6.00 15.02
N LEU A 14 -5.88 5.28 14.11
CA LEU A 14 -5.32 4.07 13.51
C LEU A 14 -4.10 4.36 12.63
N ALA A 15 -4.02 5.53 11.98
CA ALA A 15 -2.82 5.95 11.26
C ALA A 15 -1.63 6.32 12.17
N THR A 16 -1.88 6.63 13.46
CA THR A 16 -0.83 6.80 14.48
C THR A 16 -0.44 5.49 15.15
N TYR A 17 -1.38 4.56 15.32
CA TYR A 17 -1.09 3.16 15.62
C TYR A 17 -0.79 2.41 14.33
N ALA A 18 0.20 2.89 13.56
CA ALA A 18 0.91 2.03 12.65
C ALA A 18 1.46 0.89 13.52
N LEU A 19 0.80 -0.27 13.48
CA LEU A 19 1.27 -1.47 14.13
C LEU A 19 2.72 -1.63 13.67
N PRO A 20 3.72 -1.52 14.56
CA PRO A 20 5.08 -1.79 14.18
C PRO A 20 5.11 -3.28 13.85
N GLY A 21 4.97 -3.60 12.55
CA GLY A 21 5.49 -4.86 12.06
C GLY A 21 6.94 -4.89 12.50
N GLN A 22 7.33 -5.88 13.29
CA GLN A 22 8.67 -6.03 13.88
C GLN A 22 9.76 -6.30 12.82
N ALA A 23 9.62 -5.74 11.62
CA ALA A 23 10.65 -5.74 10.60
C ALA A 23 11.67 -4.66 10.96
N VAL A 24 12.65 -5.03 11.78
CA VAL A 24 13.88 -4.24 11.89
C VAL A 24 14.54 -4.30 10.50
N ALA A 25 14.54 -3.16 9.80
CA ALA A 25 15.19 -3.03 8.51
C ALA A 25 16.69 -3.17 8.72
N GLU A 26 17.32 -4.18 8.10
CA GLU A 26 18.77 -4.21 8.02
C GLU A 26 19.22 -3.12 7.03
N PRO A 27 20.26 -2.34 7.35
CA PRO A 27 20.81 -1.38 6.41
C PRO A 27 21.20 -2.08 5.10
N ASN A 28 20.77 -1.53 3.96
CA ASN A 28 21.11 -1.99 2.61
C ASN A 28 20.51 -3.31 2.11
N SER A 29 19.58 -3.95 2.82
CA SER A 29 18.86 -5.12 2.29
C SER A 29 17.39 -4.82 1.99
N TYR A 30 16.93 -5.22 0.80
CA TYR A 30 15.53 -5.16 0.39
C TYR A 30 14.95 -6.57 0.38
N GLU A 31 14.10 -6.87 1.34
CA GLU A 31 13.32 -8.11 1.38
C GLU A 31 11.82 -7.80 1.36
N PRO A 32 11.16 -7.81 0.18
CA PRO A 32 9.72 -7.51 0.09
C PRO A 32 8.87 -8.42 0.97
N ARG A 33 9.33 -9.66 1.23
CA ARG A 33 8.65 -10.62 2.11
C ARG A 33 8.51 -10.14 3.56
N ARG A 34 9.38 -9.22 4.03
CA ARG A 34 9.26 -8.64 5.37
C ARG A 34 8.06 -7.70 5.51
N TYR A 35 7.68 -7.03 4.42
CA TYR A 35 6.58 -6.06 4.41
C TYR A 35 5.28 -6.65 3.86
N ILE A 36 5.36 -7.68 3.02
CA ILE A 36 4.22 -8.35 2.38
C ILE A 36 4.01 -9.70 3.06
N THR A 37 3.39 -9.68 4.24
CA THR A 37 2.99 -10.90 4.96
C THR A 37 1.49 -11.14 4.83
N GLU A 38 1.08 -12.40 4.78
CA GLU A 38 -0.35 -12.77 4.73
C GLU A 38 -1.14 -12.19 5.91
N LYS A 39 -0.52 -12.16 7.09
CA LYS A 39 -1.09 -11.54 8.29
C LYS A 39 -1.36 -10.05 8.07
N ARG A 40 -0.37 -9.28 7.60
CA ARG A 40 -0.52 -7.84 7.37
C ARG A 40 -1.57 -7.55 6.30
N ILE A 41 -1.61 -8.35 5.23
CA ILE A 41 -2.61 -8.17 4.18
C ILE A 41 -4.02 -8.40 4.73
N LYS A 42 -4.22 -9.47 5.50
CA LYS A 42 -5.50 -9.76 6.14
C LYS A 42 -5.91 -8.66 7.12
N GLU A 43 -4.99 -8.20 7.96
CA GLU A 43 -5.25 -7.12 8.93
C GLU A 43 -5.66 -5.82 8.24
N VAL A 44 -4.98 -5.43 7.15
CA VAL A 44 -5.34 -4.25 6.37
C VAL A 44 -6.71 -4.46 5.70
N HIS A 45 -6.95 -5.61 5.08
CA HIS A 45 -8.22 -5.92 4.41
C HIS A 45 -9.40 -5.86 5.39
N ASP A 46 -9.28 -6.52 6.54
CA ASP A 46 -10.30 -6.55 7.59
C ASP A 46 -10.52 -5.15 8.19
N ALA A 47 -9.46 -4.40 8.49
CA ALA A 47 -9.58 -3.06 9.05
C ALA A 47 -10.33 -2.10 8.11
N PHE A 48 -10.02 -2.15 6.81
CA PHE A 48 -10.72 -1.34 5.83
C PHE A 48 -12.16 -1.79 5.59
N ALA A 49 -12.45 -3.09 5.65
CA ALA A 49 -13.82 -3.60 5.60
C ALA A 49 -14.67 -3.04 6.76
N ILE A 50 -14.13 -3.06 7.98
CA ILE A 50 -14.81 -2.53 9.18
C ILE A 50 -15.01 -1.02 9.11
N LEU A 51 -13.98 -0.27 8.70
CA LEU A 51 -14.01 1.20 8.68
C LEU A 51 -14.96 1.78 7.62
N LEU A 52 -15.19 1.06 6.52
CA LEU A 52 -15.88 1.59 5.34
C LEU A 52 -17.31 1.11 5.14
N ARG A 53 -17.85 0.24 6.03
CA ARG A 53 -19.26 -0.25 6.08
C ARG A 53 -19.98 -0.19 4.71
N PRO A 54 -19.97 -1.29 3.94
CA PRO A 54 -20.72 -2.46 4.40
C PRO A 54 -19.94 -3.77 4.24
N GLU A 55 -20.24 -4.73 5.11
CA GLU A 55 -19.90 -6.13 4.87
C GLU A 55 -20.80 -6.70 3.75
N PRO A 56 -20.25 -7.54 2.86
CA PRO A 56 -18.83 -7.92 2.75
C PRO A 56 -17.96 -6.86 2.06
N SER A 57 -16.66 -6.87 2.36
CA SER A 57 -15.64 -6.01 1.73
C SER A 57 -15.89 -5.83 0.23
N PRO A 58 -15.79 -4.60 -0.31
CA PRO A 58 -16.14 -4.33 -1.70
C PRO A 58 -15.17 -4.99 -2.69
N ILE A 59 -14.04 -5.54 -2.23
CA ILE A 59 -13.05 -6.23 -3.06
C ILE A 59 -12.69 -7.59 -2.47
N SER A 60 -12.25 -8.50 -3.35
CA SER A 60 -11.76 -9.81 -2.94
C SER A 60 -10.45 -9.71 -2.16
N LEU A 61 -10.14 -10.73 -1.35
CA LEU A 61 -8.86 -10.83 -0.64
C LEU A 61 -7.66 -10.92 -1.63
N GLN A 62 -7.87 -11.53 -2.79
CA GLN A 62 -6.83 -11.61 -3.83
C GLN A 62 -6.51 -10.22 -4.40
N ASP A 63 -7.55 -9.43 -4.69
CA ASP A 63 -7.37 -8.05 -5.15
C ASP A 63 -6.69 -7.21 -4.04
N ALA A 64 -7.08 -7.40 -2.78
CA ALA A 64 -6.44 -6.76 -1.64
C ALA A 64 -4.93 -7.09 -1.52
N ARG A 65 -4.54 -8.37 -1.69
CA ARG A 65 -3.12 -8.78 -1.74
C ARG A 65 -2.35 -8.01 -2.81
N HIS A 66 -2.91 -7.91 -4.01
CA HIS A 66 -2.27 -7.18 -5.11
C HIS A 66 -2.12 -5.69 -4.76
N ILE A 67 -3.18 -5.04 -4.29
CA ILE A 67 -3.17 -3.61 -3.94
C ILE A 67 -2.16 -3.31 -2.82
N VAL A 68 -2.09 -4.15 -1.79
CA VAL A 68 -1.11 -4.01 -0.70
C VAL A 68 0.31 -4.24 -1.22
N THR A 69 0.52 -5.18 -2.14
CA THR A 69 1.82 -5.41 -2.78
C THR A 69 2.28 -4.17 -3.56
N PHE A 70 1.39 -3.61 -4.39
CA PHE A 70 1.66 -2.38 -5.14
C PHE A 70 1.87 -1.16 -4.23
N GLY A 71 1.09 -1.03 -3.16
CA GLY A 71 1.26 0.02 -2.15
C GLY A 71 2.63 -0.08 -1.46
N THR A 72 3.04 -1.28 -1.10
CA THR A 72 4.37 -1.53 -0.51
C THR A 72 5.50 -1.13 -1.46
N LEU A 73 5.44 -1.59 -2.70
CA LEU A 73 6.45 -1.25 -3.70
C LEU A 73 6.47 0.25 -4.01
N SER A 74 5.30 0.89 -4.05
CA SER A 74 5.18 2.35 -4.21
C SER A 74 5.79 3.10 -3.03
N GLY A 75 5.64 2.60 -1.81
CA GLY A 75 6.20 3.22 -0.61
C GLY A 75 7.73 3.20 -0.63
N LEU A 76 8.31 2.06 -1.00
CA LEU A 76 9.76 1.90 -1.16
C LEU A 76 10.30 2.78 -2.30
N ALA A 77 9.63 2.74 -3.45
CA ALA A 77 10.02 3.54 -4.60
C ALA A 77 9.94 5.04 -4.29
N ALA A 78 8.88 5.50 -3.62
CA ALA A 78 8.74 6.88 -3.14
C ALA A 78 9.89 7.26 -2.19
N ARG A 79 10.19 6.40 -1.21
CA ARG A 79 11.28 6.63 -0.25
C ARG A 79 12.65 6.77 -0.93
N CYS A 80 12.86 6.02 -2.01
CA CYS A 80 14.11 6.04 -2.77
C CYS A 80 14.11 6.99 -3.99
N GLY A 81 13.11 7.87 -4.13
CA GLY A 81 13.04 8.85 -5.21
C GLY A 81 12.81 8.25 -6.60
N LEU A 82 12.22 7.05 -6.68
CA LEU A 82 11.87 6.37 -7.91
C LEU A 82 10.44 6.75 -8.36
N PRO A 83 10.15 6.76 -9.67
CA PRO A 83 8.88 7.22 -10.23
C PRO A 83 7.75 6.19 -10.04
N TRP A 84 7.25 6.06 -8.82
CA TRP A 84 6.22 5.09 -8.45
C TRP A 84 4.84 5.40 -9.02
N GLN A 85 4.49 6.68 -9.16
CA GLN A 85 3.14 7.06 -9.56
C GLN A 85 2.81 6.59 -10.98
N ASP A 86 3.69 6.88 -11.94
CA ASP A 86 3.48 6.53 -13.36
C ASP A 86 3.78 5.06 -13.66
N GLN A 87 4.65 4.43 -12.88
CA GLN A 87 5.07 3.04 -13.13
C GLN A 87 4.26 2.00 -12.36
N ILE A 88 3.60 2.40 -11.26
CA ILE A 88 2.86 1.50 -10.38
C ILE A 88 1.42 1.95 -10.21
N PHE A 89 1.21 3.14 -9.63
CA PHE A 89 -0.11 3.54 -9.16
C PHE A 89 -1.10 3.73 -10.33
N LEU A 90 -0.73 4.53 -11.34
CA LEU A 90 -1.62 4.78 -12.48
C LEU A 90 -1.92 3.50 -13.30
N PRO A 91 -0.95 2.63 -13.63
CA PRO A 91 -1.24 1.34 -14.27
C PRO A 91 -2.17 0.45 -13.44
N MET A 92 -1.93 0.32 -12.13
CA MET A 92 -2.79 -0.45 -11.23
C MET A 92 -4.22 0.10 -11.22
N MET A 93 -4.38 1.43 -11.09
CA MET A 93 -5.70 2.07 -11.12
C MET A 93 -6.41 1.85 -12.46
N SER A 94 -5.67 1.92 -13.57
CA SER A 94 -6.20 1.60 -14.91
C SER A 94 -6.66 0.15 -15.01
N TYR A 95 -5.87 -0.82 -14.52
CA TYR A 95 -6.24 -2.23 -14.49
C TYR A 95 -7.54 -2.46 -13.71
N TYR A 96 -7.66 -1.93 -12.49
CA TYR A 96 -8.88 -2.12 -11.70
C TYR A 96 -10.09 -1.43 -12.33
N ARG A 97 -9.89 -0.25 -12.94
CA ARG A 97 -10.97 0.49 -13.62
C ARG A 97 -11.46 -0.22 -14.88
N HIS A 98 -10.55 -0.63 -15.76
CA HIS A 98 -10.90 -1.04 -17.12
C HIS A 98 -10.95 -2.56 -17.30
N THR A 99 -10.05 -3.30 -16.64
CA THR A 99 -10.00 -4.76 -16.72
C THR A 99 -10.93 -5.40 -15.71
N ARG A 100 -10.84 -4.99 -14.44
CA ARG A 100 -11.69 -5.54 -13.36
C ARG A 100 -13.06 -4.85 -13.25
N LYS A 101 -13.26 -3.74 -13.97
CA LYS A 101 -14.51 -2.98 -14.03
C LYS A 101 -15.04 -2.59 -12.65
N PHE A 102 -14.14 -2.22 -11.74
CA PHE A 102 -14.51 -1.79 -10.40
C PHE A 102 -15.39 -0.53 -10.44
N SER A 103 -16.43 -0.53 -9.62
CA SER A 103 -17.30 0.63 -9.37
C SER A 103 -16.54 1.78 -8.72
N GLU A 104 -17.12 2.99 -8.69
CA GLU A 104 -16.50 4.14 -8.01
C GLU A 104 -16.19 3.85 -6.54
N SER A 105 -17.07 3.14 -5.83
CA SER A 105 -16.85 2.77 -4.43
C SER A 105 -15.64 1.85 -4.30
N GLN A 106 -15.55 0.84 -5.15
CA GLN A 106 -14.41 -0.08 -5.18
C GLN A 106 -13.11 0.64 -5.55
N MET A 107 -13.14 1.58 -6.50
CA MET A 107 -11.95 2.35 -6.88
C MET A 107 -11.46 3.28 -5.77
N LYS A 108 -12.38 3.89 -4.99
CA LYS A 108 -12.01 4.62 -3.78
C LYS A 108 -11.32 3.70 -2.77
N PHE A 109 -11.85 2.48 -2.59
CA PHE A 109 -11.26 1.48 -1.71
C PHE A 109 -9.84 1.08 -2.16
N VAL A 110 -9.64 0.84 -3.46
CA VAL A 110 -8.32 0.55 -4.06
C VAL A 110 -7.33 1.67 -3.76
N GLY A 111 -7.68 2.92 -4.06
CA GLY A 111 -6.81 4.07 -3.85
C GLY A 111 -6.45 4.29 -2.38
N LEU A 112 -7.43 4.13 -1.49
CA LEU A 112 -7.24 4.29 -0.05
C LEU A 112 -6.33 3.20 0.54
N MET A 113 -6.56 1.93 0.18
CA MET A 113 -5.71 0.81 0.62
C MET A 113 -4.27 0.95 0.12
N HIS A 114 -4.10 1.32 -1.15
CA HIS A 114 -2.79 1.57 -1.72
C HIS A 114 -2.07 2.69 -0.97
N GLY A 115 -2.72 3.85 -0.81
CA GLY A 115 -2.13 5.01 -0.15
C GLY A 115 -1.79 4.75 1.32
N PHE A 116 -2.63 4.00 2.04
CA PHE A 116 -2.35 3.60 3.42
C PHE A 116 -1.09 2.74 3.52
N GLN A 117 -0.99 1.68 2.71
CA GLN A 117 0.18 0.81 2.74
C GLN A 117 1.44 1.56 2.27
N GLN A 118 1.33 2.38 1.22
CA GLN A 118 2.41 3.22 0.72
C GLN A 118 2.94 4.16 1.81
N GLY A 119 2.04 4.87 2.50
CA GLY A 119 2.40 5.81 3.56
C GLY A 119 3.02 5.11 4.76
N THR A 120 2.54 3.90 5.09
CA THR A 120 3.09 3.12 6.20
C THR A 120 4.52 2.66 5.91
N VAL A 121 4.76 2.13 4.72
CA VAL A 121 6.10 1.68 4.31
C VAL A 121 7.09 2.85 4.21
N GLN A 122 6.67 4.02 3.71
CA GLN A 122 7.53 5.21 3.69
C GLN A 122 7.99 5.63 5.10
N LYS A 123 7.13 5.47 6.11
CA LYS A 123 7.46 5.78 7.51
C LYS A 123 8.36 4.71 8.14
N GLU A 124 8.13 3.44 7.85
CA GLU A 124 8.89 2.30 8.40
C GLU A 124 10.32 2.20 7.84
N VAL A 125 10.55 2.67 6.62
CA VAL A 125 11.84 2.53 5.93
C VAL A 125 12.80 3.67 6.31
N PRO A 126 14.00 3.40 6.88
CA PRO A 126 14.97 4.42 7.25
C PRO A 126 15.44 5.30 6.08
N GLU A 127 15.88 6.54 6.34
CA GLU A 127 16.32 7.48 5.28
C GLU A 127 17.56 6.98 4.52
N ASN A 128 18.45 6.28 5.20
CA ASN A 128 19.71 5.75 4.67
C ASN A 128 19.59 4.38 4.00
N SER A 129 18.38 3.90 3.73
CA SER A 129 18.13 2.55 3.18
C SER A 129 18.30 2.44 1.65
N CYS A 130 18.41 3.57 0.94
CA CYS A 130 18.31 3.63 -0.52
C CYS A 130 19.67 3.64 -1.24
N SER A 131 20.51 2.63 -1.00
CA SER A 131 21.74 2.41 -1.79
C SER A 131 21.42 2.15 -3.27
N ALA A 132 22.42 2.29 -4.16
CA ALA A 132 22.25 2.04 -5.59
C ALA A 132 21.70 0.63 -5.87
N HIS A 133 22.25 -0.39 -5.20
CA HIS A 133 21.79 -1.76 -5.31
C HIS A 133 20.31 -1.92 -4.92
N VAL A 134 19.87 -1.26 -3.83
CA VAL A 134 18.47 -1.28 -3.39
C VAL A 134 17.56 -0.61 -4.42
N ARG A 135 17.95 0.57 -4.94
CA ARG A 135 17.20 1.27 -5.99
C ARG A 135 17.03 0.41 -7.24
N ASP A 136 18.09 -0.26 -7.68
CA ASP A 136 18.06 -1.15 -8.84
C ASP A 136 17.14 -2.35 -8.62
N SER A 137 17.16 -2.92 -7.41
CA SER A 137 16.29 -4.02 -7.03
C SER A 137 14.82 -3.61 -7.06
N ILE A 138 14.49 -2.44 -6.49
CA ILE A 138 13.13 -1.87 -6.52
C ILE A 138 12.70 -1.60 -7.97
N ALA A 139 13.56 -0.97 -8.78
CA ALA A 139 13.28 -0.67 -10.18
C ALA A 139 13.02 -1.95 -11.02
N ARG A 140 13.73 -3.06 -10.74
CA ARG A 140 13.43 -4.35 -11.35
C ARG A 140 12.05 -4.87 -10.95
N SER A 141 11.71 -4.82 -9.66
CA SER A 141 10.39 -5.23 -9.17
C SER A 141 9.25 -4.42 -9.81
N MET A 142 9.45 -3.11 -10.00
CA MET A 142 8.48 -2.22 -10.67
C MET A 142 8.20 -2.65 -12.11
N LYS A 143 9.25 -3.05 -12.86
CA LYS A 143 9.10 -3.52 -14.24
C LYS A 143 8.35 -4.85 -14.34
N VAL A 144 8.51 -5.75 -13.37
CA VAL A 144 7.79 -7.03 -13.35
C VAL A 144 6.31 -6.80 -13.10
N GLN A 145 5.98 -5.95 -12.12
CA GLN A 145 4.61 -5.69 -11.72
C GLN A 145 3.80 -4.88 -12.76
N LYS A 146 4.46 -4.13 -13.64
CA LYS A 146 3.81 -3.42 -14.77
C LYS A 146 3.15 -4.34 -15.81
N ARG A 147 3.43 -5.66 -15.78
CA ARG A 147 2.93 -6.63 -16.77
C ARG A 147 1.62 -7.33 -16.38
N LEU A 148 1.03 -6.95 -15.24
CA LEU A 148 -0.27 -7.42 -14.76
C LEU A 148 -1.38 -6.47 -15.22
#